data_AF-A0A5S3YP49-F1
#
_entry.id   AF-A0A5S3YP49-F1
#
_cell.length_a   1.000
_cell.length_b   1.000
_cell.length_c   1.000
_cell.angle_alpha   90.00
_cell.angle_beta   90.00
_cell.angle_gamma   90.00
#
_symmetry.space_group_name_H-M   'P 1'
#
loop_
_entity.id
_entity.type
_entity.pdbx_description
1 polymer ?
#
loop_
_entity_poly.entity_id
_entity_poly.type
_entity_poly.pdbx_seq_one_letter_code
_entity_poly.pdbx_strand_id
1 'polypeptide(L)'
;IEDAHIIRSTKVNKLYGQGSQNQSPANDAEIAALNGTETLVIEQRNDDRIMTYLKPMIASSDYKGTNCLGCHQANEGDVLGVVRISYSLTDIDNTVHQNTLLSTGLLSTI
;
A
#
# COMPACT_ATOMS: atom_id res chain seq x y z
N ILE A 1 -11.76 -2.22 -3.44
CA ILE A 1 -10.31 -2.17 -3.80
C ILE A 1 -10.23 -1.33 -5.06
N GLU A 2 -9.47 -0.25 -5.02
CA GLU A 2 -9.27 0.63 -6.19
C GLU A 2 -8.08 0.17 -7.04
N ASP A 3 -7.01 -0.24 -6.38
CA ASP A 3 -5.75 -0.61 -7.03
C ASP A 3 -4.96 -1.55 -6.13
N ALA A 4 -4.26 -2.50 -6.74
CA ALA A 4 -3.37 -3.44 -6.05
C ALA A 4 -2.26 -3.89 -7.00
N HIS A 5 -1.02 -3.54 -6.69
CA HIS A 5 0.14 -3.94 -7.49
C HIS A 5 1.42 -3.97 -6.66
N ILE A 6 2.50 -4.44 -7.30
CA ILE A 6 3.85 -4.46 -6.73
C ILE A 6 4.68 -3.38 -7.38
N ILE A 7 5.25 -2.50 -6.55
CA ILE A 7 6.30 -1.56 -6.95
C ILE A 7 7.63 -2.30 -6.87
N ARG A 8 8.41 -2.29 -7.95
CA ARG A 8 9.68 -3.02 -8.03
C ARG A 8 10.81 -2.19 -7.45
N SER A 9 11.73 -2.84 -6.73
CA SER A 9 12.99 -2.20 -6.36
C SER A 9 13.97 -2.16 -7.53
N THR A 10 14.98 -1.30 -7.41
CA THR A 10 16.09 -1.21 -8.38
C THR A 10 16.81 -2.56 -8.56
N LYS A 11 16.86 -3.38 -7.50
CA LYS A 11 17.46 -4.71 -7.52
C LYS A 11 16.71 -5.67 -8.44
N VAL A 12 15.38 -5.70 -8.33
CA VAL A 12 14.51 -6.49 -9.21
C VAL A 12 14.57 -5.95 -10.64
N ASN A 13 14.56 -4.63 -10.83
CA ASN A 13 14.64 -4.02 -12.15
C ASN A 13 15.95 -4.34 -12.89
N LYS A 14 17.07 -4.46 -12.17
CA LYS A 14 18.36 -4.84 -12.76
C LYS A 14 18.35 -6.25 -13.33
N LEU A 15 17.60 -7.18 -12.74
CA LEU A 15 17.54 -8.59 -13.17
C LEU A 15 16.46 -8.85 -14.22
N TYR A 16 15.31 -8.22 -14.07
CA TYR A 16 14.10 -8.55 -14.85
C TYR A 16 13.55 -7.39 -15.68
N GLY A 17 14.26 -6.25 -15.73
CA GLY A 17 13.81 -5.03 -16.40
C GLY A 17 12.77 -4.24 -15.61
N GLN A 18 12.44 -3.06 -16.14
CA GLN A 18 11.63 -2.04 -15.44
C GLN A 18 10.19 -2.47 -15.14
N GLY A 19 9.66 -3.47 -15.84
CA GLY A 19 8.26 -3.86 -15.72
C GLY A 19 7.30 -2.85 -16.34
N SER A 20 6.04 -2.86 -15.87
CA SER A 20 4.99 -1.94 -16.31
C SER A 20 5.10 -0.58 -15.62
N GLN A 21 4.46 0.45 -16.20
CA GLN A 21 4.54 1.83 -15.70
C GLN A 21 4.11 1.97 -14.22
N ASN A 22 3.07 1.23 -13.80
CA ASN A 22 2.59 1.22 -12.41
C ASN A 22 3.52 0.46 -11.44
N GLN A 23 4.61 -0.14 -11.91
CA GLN A 23 5.58 -0.82 -11.04
C GLN A 23 6.75 0.09 -10.64
N SER A 24 6.76 1.33 -11.10
CA SER A 24 7.70 2.37 -10.68
C SER A 24 7.08 3.22 -9.57
N PRO A 25 7.87 3.67 -8.58
CA PRO A 25 7.36 4.54 -7.54
C PRO A 25 6.93 5.89 -8.14
N ALA A 26 5.78 6.40 -7.71
CA ALA A 26 5.16 7.63 -8.20
C ALA A 26 5.24 8.80 -7.20
N ASN A 27 5.51 8.53 -5.92
CA ASN A 27 5.56 9.54 -4.86
C ASN A 27 6.56 9.19 -3.74
N ASP A 28 6.77 10.13 -2.82
CA ASP A 28 7.73 10.00 -1.73
C ASP A 28 7.39 8.88 -0.75
N ALA A 29 6.11 8.60 -0.50
CA ALA A 29 5.70 7.52 0.39
C ALA A 29 6.08 6.15 -0.19
N GLU A 30 5.92 5.97 -1.50
CA GLU A 30 6.35 4.76 -2.22
C GLU A 30 7.88 4.63 -2.26
N ILE A 31 8.61 5.72 -2.43
CA ILE A 31 10.08 5.75 -2.35
C ILE A 31 10.53 5.37 -0.94
N ALA A 32 9.91 5.94 0.10
CA ALA A 32 10.21 5.61 1.49
C ALA A 32 9.91 4.13 1.81
N ALA A 33 8.85 3.58 1.22
CA ALA A 33 8.54 2.16 1.35
C ALA A 33 9.57 1.26 0.65
N LEU A 34 10.11 1.67 -0.49
CA LEU A 34 11.24 0.98 -1.12
C LEU A 34 12.52 1.01 -0.27
N ASN A 35 12.63 1.97 0.65
CA ASN A 35 13.69 2.04 1.65
C ASN A 35 13.36 1.27 2.95
N GLY A 36 12.28 0.49 2.97
CA GLY A 36 11.90 -0.37 4.10
C GLY A 36 10.86 0.22 5.04
N THR A 37 10.26 1.38 4.73
CA THR A 37 9.23 1.99 5.58
C THR A 37 7.86 1.39 5.29
N GLU A 38 7.29 0.64 6.23
CA GLU A 38 5.87 0.26 6.17
C GLU A 38 5.00 1.46 6.55
N THR A 39 4.02 1.80 5.72
CA THR A 39 3.17 2.97 5.96
C THR A 39 1.75 2.80 5.43
N LEU A 40 0.84 3.60 5.98
CA LEU A 40 -0.55 3.73 5.55
C LEU A 40 -0.84 5.22 5.36
N VAL A 41 -1.26 5.58 4.16
CA VAL A 41 -1.53 6.96 3.76
C VAL A 41 -3.01 7.08 3.43
N ILE A 42 -3.65 8.16 3.89
CA ILE A 42 -5.02 8.51 3.51
C ILE A 42 -4.97 9.83 2.74
N GLU A 43 -5.52 9.82 1.54
CA GLU A 43 -5.54 10.98 0.64
C GLU A 43 -6.98 11.29 0.22
N GLN A 44 -7.26 12.57 -0.06
CA GLN A 44 -8.52 13.01 -0.65
C GLN A 44 -8.41 12.95 -2.18
N ARG A 45 -9.38 12.32 -2.85
CA ARG A 45 -9.46 12.22 -4.31
C ARG A 45 -10.91 12.36 -4.75
N ASN A 46 -11.23 13.45 -5.44
CA ASN A 46 -12.59 13.73 -5.93
C ASN A 46 -13.65 13.63 -4.82
N ASP A 47 -13.38 14.26 -3.67
CA ASP A 47 -14.20 14.22 -2.44
C ASP A 47 -14.24 12.88 -1.68
N ASP A 48 -13.73 11.80 -2.28
CA ASP A 48 -13.58 10.51 -1.62
C ASP A 48 -12.23 10.35 -0.94
N ARG A 49 -12.21 9.75 0.26
CA ARG A 49 -10.96 9.37 0.92
C ARG A 49 -10.49 8.02 0.41
N ILE A 50 -9.24 7.96 -0.04
CA ILE A 50 -8.57 6.72 -0.43
C ILE A 50 -7.50 6.40 0.60
N MET A 51 -7.58 5.19 1.16
CA MET A 51 -6.55 4.64 2.02
C MET A 51 -5.62 3.74 1.20
N THR A 52 -4.33 4.05 1.23
CA THR A 52 -3.29 3.24 0.59
C THR A 52 -2.37 2.65 1.64
N TYR A 53 -2.22 1.33 1.63
CA TYR A 53 -1.26 0.60 2.43
C TYR A 53 -0.04 0.19 1.58
N LEU A 54 1.15 0.48 2.10
CA LEU A 54 2.45 0.23 1.48
C LEU A 54 3.27 -0.69 2.38
N LYS A 55 3.53 -1.90 1.91
CA LYS A 55 4.29 -2.91 2.65
C LYS A 55 5.56 -3.34 1.92
N PRO A 56 6.76 -3.05 2.46
CA PRO A 56 8.02 -3.53 1.90
C PRO A 56 8.09 -5.06 1.86
N MET A 57 8.61 -5.60 0.77
CA MET A 57 8.88 -7.02 0.58
C MET A 57 10.34 -7.29 0.94
N ILE A 58 10.57 -7.67 2.20
CA ILE A 58 11.90 -7.99 2.71
C ILE A 58 12.31 -9.38 2.22
N ALA A 59 13.46 -9.47 1.56
CA ALA A 59 14.04 -10.71 1.06
C ALA A 59 14.34 -11.64 2.23
N SER A 60 13.81 -12.85 2.16
CA SER A 60 14.12 -13.90 3.11
C SER A 60 14.30 -15.25 2.43
N SER A 61 15.16 -16.08 3.02
CA SER A 61 15.27 -17.50 2.70
C SER A 61 13.99 -18.31 2.98
N ASP A 62 13.08 -17.78 3.79
CA ASP A 62 11.75 -18.37 4.05
C ASP A 62 10.64 -17.30 4.10
N TYR A 63 10.47 -16.58 2.98
CA TYR A 63 9.33 -15.68 2.83
C TYR A 63 8.08 -16.48 2.46
N LYS A 64 7.22 -16.74 3.46
CA LYS A 64 5.95 -17.49 3.27
C LYS A 64 6.17 -18.88 2.63
N GLY A 65 7.22 -19.60 3.02
CA GLY A 65 7.56 -20.90 2.44
C GLY A 65 8.33 -20.84 1.12
N THR A 66 8.77 -19.65 0.69
CA THR A 66 9.54 -19.46 -0.55
C THR A 66 10.87 -18.76 -0.27
N ASN A 67 11.96 -19.28 -0.86
CA ASN A 67 13.28 -18.68 -0.74
C ASN A 67 13.49 -17.57 -1.79
N CYS A 68 13.49 -16.31 -1.36
CA CYS A 68 13.70 -15.16 -2.24
C CYS A 68 15.13 -15.07 -2.79
N LEU A 69 16.12 -15.52 -2.02
CA LEU A 69 17.55 -15.32 -2.30
C LEU A 69 17.99 -16.12 -3.53
N GLY A 70 17.36 -17.27 -3.77
CA GLY A 70 17.70 -18.17 -4.87
C GLY A 70 17.43 -17.61 -6.26
N CYS A 71 16.38 -16.79 -6.41
CA CYS A 71 16.00 -16.22 -7.71
C CYS A 71 16.40 -14.76 -7.85
N HIS A 72 16.27 -13.96 -6.77
CA HIS A 72 16.45 -12.51 -6.85
C HIS A 72 17.89 -12.02 -6.66
N GLN A 73 18.86 -12.93 -6.52
CA GLN A 73 20.28 -12.60 -6.27
C GLN A 73 20.43 -11.52 -5.19
N ALA A 74 19.63 -11.67 -4.12
CA ALA A 74 19.51 -10.73 -3.04
C ALA A 74 20.15 -11.32 -1.78
N ASN A 75 20.50 -10.45 -0.85
CA ASN A 75 20.89 -10.81 0.51
C ASN A 75 19.65 -10.82 1.41
N GLU A 76 19.71 -11.61 2.49
CA GLU A 76 18.69 -11.57 3.54
C GLU A 76 18.52 -10.13 4.04
N GLY A 77 17.28 -9.65 4.13
CA GLY A 77 16.97 -8.28 4.56
C GLY A 77 16.88 -7.24 3.44
N ASP A 78 17.29 -7.54 2.21
CA ASP A 78 17.14 -6.62 1.08
C ASP A 78 15.66 -6.32 0.77
N VAL A 79 15.31 -5.09 0.38
CA VAL A 79 13.96 -4.78 -0.10
C VAL A 79 13.83 -5.11 -1.60
N LEU A 80 12.97 -6.07 -1.95
CA LEU A 80 12.74 -6.51 -3.33
C LEU A 80 11.66 -5.69 -4.04
N GLY A 81 10.78 -5.06 -3.28
CA GLY A 81 9.68 -4.26 -3.80
C GLY A 81 8.74 -3.87 -2.67
N VAL A 82 7.58 -3.34 -3.05
CA VAL A 82 6.53 -2.91 -2.12
C VAL A 82 5.20 -3.43 -2.62
N VAL A 83 4.45 -4.10 -1.75
CA VAL A 83 3.03 -4.37 -1.96
C VAL A 83 2.28 -3.08 -1.73
N ARG A 84 1.57 -2.59 -2.75
CA ARG A 84 0.67 -1.45 -2.65
C ARG A 84 -0.76 -1.94 -2.76
N ILE A 85 -1.62 -1.50 -1.85
CA ILE A 85 -3.07 -1.75 -1.93
C ILE A 85 -3.81 -0.46 -1.58
N SER A 86 -4.70 -0.02 -2.45
CA SER A 86 -5.56 1.15 -2.25
C SER A 86 -7.03 0.75 -2.13
N TYR A 87 -7.71 1.33 -1.16
CA TYR A 87 -9.13 1.14 -0.88
C TYR A 87 -9.83 2.49 -0.79
N SER A 88 -11.00 2.61 -1.42
CA SER A 88 -11.93 3.68 -1.11
C SER A 88 -12.49 3.51 0.30
N LEU A 89 -12.62 4.62 1.02
CA LEU A 89 -13.28 4.72 2.32
C LEU A 89 -14.72 5.23 2.21
N THR A 90 -15.25 5.48 1.01
CA THR A 90 -16.58 6.07 0.79
C THR A 90 -17.69 5.34 1.55
N ASP A 91 -17.71 4.01 1.55
CA ASP A 91 -18.74 3.22 2.26
C ASP A 91 -18.65 3.41 3.78
N ILE A 92 -17.43 3.49 4.32
CA ILE A 92 -17.18 3.72 5.73
C ILE A 92 -17.61 5.15 6.09
N ASP A 93 -17.26 6.12 5.25
CA ASP A 93 -17.57 7.53 5.45
C ASP A 93 -19.09 7.77 5.45
N ASN A 94 -19.80 7.19 4.48
CA ASN A 94 -21.26 7.23 4.41
C ASN A 94 -21.91 6.63 5.65
N THR A 95 -21.39 5.49 6.13
CA THR A 95 -21.91 4.83 7.33
C THR A 95 -21.69 5.70 8.58
N VAL A 96 -20.50 6.28 8.73
CA VAL A 96 -20.17 7.18 9.85
C VAL A 96 -21.04 8.44 9.80
N HIS A 97 -21.24 9.03 8.62
CA HIS A 97 -22.09 10.19 8.45
C HIS A 97 -23.55 9.90 8.85
N GLN A 98 -24.13 8.80 8.36
CA GLN A 98 -25.50 8.43 8.74
C GLN A 98 -25.65 8.19 10.24
N ASN A 99 -24.72 7.44 10.85
CA ASN A 99 -24.76 7.18 12.29
C ASN A 99 -24.61 8.47 13.11
N THR A 100 -23.77 9.40 12.66
CA THR A 100 -23.57 10.70 13.31
C THR A 100 -24.84 11.54 13.24
N LEU A 101 -25.52 11.59 12.09
CA LEU A 101 -26.79 12.31 11.93
C LEU A 101 -27.89 11.72 12.81
N LEU A 102 -28.03 10.39 12.84
CA LEU A 102 -28.99 9.71 13.71
C LEU A 102 -28.75 10.00 15.18
N SER A 103 -27.49 9.88 15.63
CA SER A 103 -27.11 10.13 17.04
C SER A 103 -27.35 11.60 17.44
N THR A 104 -27.03 12.54 16.56
CA THR A 104 -27.26 13.97 16.78
C THR A 104 -28.75 14.28 16.87
N GLY A 105 -29.56 13.66 15.99
CA GLY A 105 -31.02 13.78 16.02
C GLY A 105 -31.60 13.33 17.37
N LEU A 106 -31.19 12.16 17.88
CA LEU A 106 -31.61 11.66 19.19
C LEU A 106 -31.24 12.61 20.33
N LEU A 107 -30.00 13.12 20.36
CA LEU A 107 -29.53 14.01 21.42
C LEU A 107 -30.19 15.38 21.40
N SER A 108 -30.64 15.87 20.24
CA SER A 108 -31.31 17.18 20.11
C SER A 108 -32.75 17.22 20.65
N THR A 109 -33.31 16.06 21.01
CA THR A 109 -34.69 15.92 21.52
C THR A 109 -34.78 15.82 23.06
N ILE A 110 -33.64 15.87 23.75
CA ILE A 110 -33.51 15.91 25.22
C ILE A 110 -33.17 17.34 25.65
#